data_AF-A0A8J3HHZ5-F1
#
_entry.id   AF-A0A8J3HHZ5-F1
#
_cell.length_a   1.000
_cell.length_b   1.000
_cell.length_c   1.000
_cell.angle_alpha   90.00
_cell.angle_beta   90.00
_cell.angle_gamma   90.00
#
_symmetry.space_group_name_H-M   'P 1'
#
loop_
_entity.id
_entity.type
_entity.pdbx_description
1 polymer ?
#
loop_
_entity_poly.entity_id
_entity_poly.type
_entity_poly.pdbx_seq_one_letter_code
_entity_poly.pdbx_strand_id
1 'polypeptide(L)'
;MAPNERAAWHGYLLVIEGVAPVVRQARGRGEATAEFAALHAHLDRHAVAWGLDGLRLLGVATRAHVMHRRGDHETAFTLLQALARRLFAMSSPTAAGRRGDSWR
;
A
#
# COMPACT_ATOMS: atom_id res chain seq x y z
N MET A 1 15.61 12.65 -1.41
CA MET A 1 14.23 12.20 -1.16
C MET A 1 13.64 13.01 -0.03
N ALA A 2 12.61 13.79 -0.32
CA ALA A 2 11.86 14.58 0.65
C ALA A 2 11.22 13.66 1.72
N PRO A 3 10.87 14.18 2.91
CA PRO A 3 10.30 13.37 3.98
C PRO A 3 9.06 12.56 3.55
N ASN A 4 8.16 13.19 2.78
CA ASN A 4 6.92 12.55 2.31
C ASN A 4 7.18 11.45 1.27
N GLU A 5 8.18 11.63 0.41
CA GLU A 5 8.61 10.61 -0.56
C GLU A 5 9.24 9.41 0.16
N ARG A 6 10.02 9.67 1.23
CA ARG A 6 10.62 8.65 2.09
C ARG A 6 9.59 7.85 2.85
N ALA A 7 8.59 8.52 3.40
CA ALA A 7 7.46 7.84 4.03
C ALA A 7 6.70 6.97 3.02
N ALA A 8 6.56 7.41 1.76
CA ALA A 8 5.88 6.65 0.73
C ALA A 8 6.70 5.42 0.30
N TRP A 9 8.03 5.56 0.19
CA TRP A 9 8.94 4.45 -0.04
C TRP A 9 8.88 3.41 1.08
N HIS A 10 8.90 3.85 2.34
CA HIS A 10 8.76 2.94 3.47
C HIS A 10 7.40 2.24 3.45
N GLY A 11 6.32 2.95 3.14
CA GLY A 11 5.00 2.34 2.95
C GLY A 11 5.01 1.29 1.85
N TYR A 12 5.67 1.55 0.73
CA TYR A 12 5.84 0.57 -0.35
C TYR A 12 6.53 -0.70 0.15
N LEU A 13 7.65 -0.57 0.89
CA LEU A 13 8.37 -1.70 1.46
C LEU A 13 7.50 -2.51 2.44
N LEU A 14 6.75 -1.84 3.33
CA LEU A 14 5.81 -2.51 4.24
C LEU A 14 4.79 -3.36 3.48
N VAL A 15 4.36 -2.92 2.29
CA VAL A 15 3.45 -3.71 1.46
C VAL A 15 4.17 -4.89 0.81
N ILE A 16 5.27 -4.65 0.09
CA ILE A 16 5.88 -5.69 -0.76
C ILE A 16 6.74 -6.71 0.00
N GLU A 17 7.35 -6.30 1.11
CA GLU A 17 8.20 -7.16 1.95
C GLU A 17 7.46 -7.64 3.21
N GLY A 18 6.44 -6.91 3.66
CA GLY A 18 5.63 -7.25 4.83
C GLY A 18 4.30 -7.91 4.47
N VAL A 19 3.28 -7.11 4.17
CA VAL A 19 1.89 -7.60 4.11
C VAL A 19 1.64 -8.55 2.95
N ALA A 20 2.10 -8.22 1.74
CA ALA A 20 1.75 -8.96 0.53
C ALA A 20 2.31 -10.39 0.50
N PRO A 21 3.56 -10.67 0.91
CA PRO A 21 4.07 -12.04 1.04
C PRO A 21 3.24 -12.89 2.00
N VAL A 22 2.86 -12.35 3.16
CA VAL A 22 2.07 -13.06 4.16
C VAL A 22 0.66 -13.35 3.62
N VAL A 23 0.00 -12.36 3.01
CA VAL A 23 -1.31 -12.57 2.38
C VAL A 23 -1.26 -13.61 1.25
N ARG A 24 -0.18 -13.65 0.47
CA ARG A 24 0.01 -14.63 -0.63
C ARG A 24 0.22 -16.06 -0.11
N GLN A 25 0.84 -16.21 1.06
CA GLN A 25 1.13 -17.50 1.68
C GLN A 25 0.06 -17.95 2.67
N ALA A 26 -0.89 -17.07 3.00
CA ALA A 26 -1.91 -17.33 3.99
C ALA A 26 -2.77 -18.54 3.60
N ARG A 27 -2.94 -19.44 4.57
CA ARG A 27 -3.79 -20.63 4.52
C ARG A 27 -5.02 -20.46 5.41
N GLY A 28 -5.04 -19.46 6.29
CA GLY A 28 -6.11 -19.23 7.25
C GLY A 28 -6.49 -17.76 7.46
N ARG A 29 -7.62 -17.54 8.13
CA ARG A 29 -8.09 -16.19 8.48
C ARG A 29 -7.21 -15.61 9.58
N GLY A 30 -6.73 -14.37 9.38
CA GLY A 30 -6.01 -13.61 10.40
C GLY A 30 -4.48 -13.76 10.35
N GLU A 31 -3.94 -14.56 9.43
CA GLU A 31 -2.50 -14.80 9.30
C GLU A 31 -1.68 -13.55 8.89
N ALA A 32 -2.30 -12.41 8.57
CA ALA A 32 -1.61 -11.14 8.28
C ALA A 32 -2.02 -9.98 9.21
N THR A 33 -2.63 -10.25 10.38
CA THR A 33 -3.25 -9.20 11.21
C THR A 33 -2.24 -8.17 11.71
N ALA A 34 -1.06 -8.61 12.14
CA ALA A 34 -0.02 -7.72 12.66
C ALA A 34 0.59 -6.86 11.54
N GLU A 35 0.78 -7.45 10.37
CA GLU A 35 1.30 -6.82 9.16
C GLU A 35 0.33 -5.74 8.66
N PHE A 36 -0.97 -6.06 8.60
CA PHE A 36 -1.99 -5.07 8.30
C PHE A 36 -2.02 -3.97 9.35
N ALA A 37 -1.93 -4.27 10.65
CA ALA A 37 -1.92 -3.25 11.68
C ALA A 37 -0.72 -2.30 11.55
N ALA A 38 0.48 -2.84 11.28
CA ALA A 38 1.68 -2.04 11.04
C ALA A 38 1.54 -1.13 9.80
N LEU A 39 0.99 -1.67 8.70
CA LEU A 39 0.71 -0.88 7.50
C LEU A 39 -0.31 0.23 7.76
N HIS A 40 -1.41 -0.05 8.46
CA HIS A 40 -2.42 0.96 8.78
C HIS A 40 -1.83 2.06 9.67
N ALA A 41 -1.09 1.70 10.72
CA ALA A 41 -0.45 2.68 11.59
C ALA A 41 0.55 3.57 10.84
N HIS A 42 1.29 3.00 9.88
CA HIS A 42 2.17 3.78 9.01
C HIS A 42 1.39 4.75 8.12
N LEU A 43 0.37 4.26 7.42
CA LEU A 43 -0.44 5.08 6.53
C LEU A 43 -1.17 6.20 7.28
N ASP A 44 -1.73 5.90 8.45
CA ASP A 44 -2.48 6.85 9.27
C ASP A 44 -1.60 8.02 9.72
N ARG A 45 -0.39 7.72 10.22
CA ARG A 45 0.59 8.74 10.61
C ARG A 45 0.98 9.69 9.48
N HIS A 46 0.93 9.24 8.23
CA HIS A 46 1.39 10.02 7.07
C HIS A 46 0.26 10.50 6.16
N ALA A 47 -1.00 10.10 6.41
CA ALA A 47 -2.11 10.36 5.53
C ALA A 47 -2.34 11.87 5.30
N VAL A 48 -2.28 12.66 6.37
CA VAL A 48 -2.46 14.13 6.29
C VAL A 48 -1.41 14.77 5.40
N ALA A 49 -0.15 14.33 5.49
CA ALA A 49 0.95 14.87 4.68
C ALA A 49 0.82 14.53 3.19
N TRP A 50 0.05 13.51 2.83
CA TRP A 50 -0.26 13.13 1.45
C TRP A 50 -1.65 13.61 0.99
N GLY A 51 -2.40 14.31 1.84
CA GLY A 51 -3.73 14.83 1.53
C GLY A 51 -4.71 13.74 1.09
N LEU A 52 -5.40 13.99 -0.03
CA LEU A 52 -6.41 13.07 -0.56
C LEU A 52 -5.84 11.69 -0.91
N ASP A 53 -4.58 11.62 -1.35
CA ASP A 53 -3.93 10.34 -1.61
C ASP A 53 -3.78 9.52 -0.32
N GLY A 54 -3.42 10.16 0.79
CA GLY A 54 -3.33 9.49 2.09
C GLY A 54 -4.63 8.81 2.51
N LEU A 55 -5.76 9.52 2.39
CA LEU A 55 -7.09 8.99 2.69
C LEU A 55 -7.47 7.81 1.78
N ARG A 56 -7.16 7.92 0.48
CA ARG A 56 -7.41 6.83 -0.49
C ARG A 56 -6.57 5.60 -0.18
N LEU A 57 -5.29 5.77 0.15
CA LEU A 57 -4.38 4.69 0.53
C LEU A 57 -4.90 3.95 1.78
N LEU A 58 -5.34 4.68 2.80
CA LEU A 58 -5.96 4.10 4.00
C LEU A 58 -7.22 3.29 3.66
N GLY A 59 -8.09 3.82 2.80
CA GLY A 59 -9.30 3.11 2.37
C GLY A 59 -8.98 1.80 1.63
N VAL A 60 -7.96 1.82 0.75
CA VAL A 60 -7.51 0.62 0.03
C VAL A 60 -6.90 -0.40 1.00
N ALA A 61 -6.04 0.02 1.93
CA ALA A 61 -5.46 -0.87 2.94
C ALA A 61 -6.53 -1.51 3.83
N THR A 62 -7.53 -0.72 4.24
CA THR A 62 -8.66 -1.20 5.04
C THR A 62 -9.47 -2.24 4.28
N ARG A 63 -9.78 -1.97 3.01
CA ARG A 63 -10.52 -2.91 2.15
C ARG A 63 -9.73 -4.19 1.94
N ALA A 64 -8.42 -4.10 1.69
CA ALA A 64 -7.55 -5.25 1.54
C ALA A 64 -7.57 -6.14 2.79
N HIS A 65 -7.49 -5.53 3.98
CA HIS A 65 -7.58 -6.25 5.25
C HIS A 65 -8.94 -6.95 5.43
N VAL A 66 -10.04 -6.27 5.11
CA VAL A 66 -11.39 -6.87 5.19
C VAL A 66 -11.53 -8.04 4.23
N MET A 67 -11.03 -7.94 3.00
CA MET A 67 -11.05 -9.06 2.04
C MET A 67 -10.25 -10.26 2.55
N HIS A 68 -9.03 -10.01 3.05
CA HIS A 68 -8.19 -11.07 3.64
C HIS A 68 -8.88 -11.76 4.82
N ARG A 69 -9.50 -11.01 5.74
CA ARG A 69 -10.25 -11.58 6.88
C ARG A 69 -11.45 -12.42 6.47
N ARG A 70 -12.05 -12.12 5.32
CA ARG A 70 -13.16 -12.89 4.74
C ARG A 70 -12.70 -14.15 3.99
N GLY A 71 -11.39 -14.33 3.82
CA GLY A 71 -10.78 -15.43 3.06
C GLY A 71 -10.58 -15.11 1.57
N ASP A 72 -10.90 -13.89 1.14
CA ASP A 72 -10.64 -13.44 -0.24
C ASP A 72 -9.21 -12.88 -0.35
N HIS A 73 -8.25 -13.80 -0.35
CA HIS A 73 -6.83 -13.48 -0.39
C HIS A 73 -6.37 -12.93 -1.75
N GLU A 74 -7.03 -13.33 -2.84
CA GLU A 74 -6.72 -12.86 -4.19
C GLU A 74 -7.09 -11.39 -4.37
N THR A 75 -8.31 -11.00 -3.98
CA THR A 75 -8.73 -9.59 -4.02
C THR A 75 -7.89 -8.75 -3.06
N ALA A 76 -7.60 -9.27 -1.86
CA ALA A 76 -6.72 -8.59 -0.91
C ALA A 76 -5.33 -8.32 -1.50
N PHE A 77 -4.71 -9.34 -2.12
CA PHE A 77 -3.41 -9.21 -2.76
C PHE A 77 -3.44 -8.22 -3.93
N THR A 78 -4.50 -8.22 -4.74
CA THR A 78 -4.70 -7.26 -5.83
C THR A 78 -4.77 -5.81 -5.32
N LEU A 79 -5.48 -5.58 -4.23
CA LEU A 79 -5.56 -4.26 -3.58
C LEU A 79 -4.20 -3.84 -3.01
N LEU A 80 -3.45 -4.76 -2.40
CA LEU A 80 -2.08 -4.49 -1.94
C LEU A 80 -1.15 -4.13 -3.10
N GLN A 81 -1.25 -4.79 -4.26
CA GLN A 81 -0.47 -4.41 -5.44
C GLN A 81 -0.85 -3.02 -5.97
N ALA A 82 -2.13 -2.64 -5.94
CA ALA A 82 -2.56 -1.29 -6.31
C ALA A 82 -2.00 -0.24 -5.33
N LEU A 83 -2.05 -0.54 -4.03
CA LEU A 83 -1.49 0.28 -2.96
C LEU A 83 0.02 0.48 -3.14
N ALA A 84 0.78 -0.61 -3.35
CA ALA A 84 2.22 -0.57 -3.58
C ALA A 84 2.58 0.28 -4.81
N ARG A 85 1.87 0.12 -5.93
CA ARG A 85 2.10 0.92 -7.13
C ARG A 85 1.91 2.41 -6.88
N ARG A 86 0.88 2.80 -6.13
CA ARG A 86 0.64 4.22 -5.80
C ARG A 86 1.72 4.76 -4.85
N LEU A 87 2.08 4.01 -3.81
CA LEU A 87 3.14 4.39 -2.87
C LEU A 87 4.50 4.53 -3.57
N PHE A 88 4.83 3.62 -4.48
CA PHE A 88 6.03 3.73 -5.31
C PHE A 88 6.03 4.99 -6.17
N ALA A 89 4.92 5.28 -6.85
CA ALA A 89 4.78 6.49 -7.65
C ALA A 89 4.94 7.78 -6.82
N MET A 90 4.43 7.79 -5.58
CA MET A 90 4.59 8.90 -4.65
C MET A 90 6.02 9.02 -4.09
N SER A 91 6.75 7.92 -4.01
CA SER A 91 8.15 7.91 -3.56
C SER A 91 9.14 8.44 -4.60
N SER A 92 8.74 8.48 -5.88
CA SER A 92 9.59 8.92 -6.99
C SER A 92 8.79 9.75 -8.01
N PRO A 93 8.67 11.08 -7.82
CA PRO A 93 7.91 11.94 -8.72
C PRO A 93 8.42 11.90 -10.18
N THR A 94 9.72 11.68 -10.39
CA THR A 94 10.35 11.52 -11.71
C THR A 94 9.96 10.21 -12.43
N ALA A 95 9.42 9.21 -11.72
CA ALA A 95 8.84 8.02 -12.34
C ALA A 95 7.40 8.26 -12.85
N ALA A 96 6.70 9.27 -12.32
CA ALA A 96 5.36 9.65 -12.76
C ALA A 96 5.41 10.49 -14.06
N GLY A 97 6.38 11.40 -14.21
CA GLY A 97 6.55 12.23 -15.41
C GLY A 97 6.87 11.44 -16.68
N ARG A 98 7.70 10.39 -16.59
CA ARG A 98 8.11 9.58 -17.76
C ARG A 98 7.01 8.74 -18.42
N ARG A 99 5.85 8.55 -17.77
CA ARG A 99 4.67 7.91 -18.41
C ARG A 99 3.74 8.92 -19.10
N GLY A 100 3.89 10.22 -18.80
CA GLY A 100 3.11 11.30 -19.41
C GLY A 100 3.66 11.75 -20.76
N ASP A 101 4.96 11.54 -21.01
CA ASP A 101 5.64 11.98 -22.24
C ASP A 101 5.63 10.95 -23.37
N SER A 102 5.13 9.73 -23.15
CA SER A 102 5.04 8.70 -24.19
C SER A 102 3.71 8.71 -24.98
N TRP A 103 2.91 9.78 -24.83
CA TRP A 103 1.64 9.99 -25.54
C TRP A 103 1.55 11.39 -26.18
N ARG A 104 2.68 11.92 -26.64
CA ARG A 104 2.72 13.08 -27.55
C ARG A 104 3.47 12.73 -28.82
#